data_AF-A0A0W0RVG3-F1
#
_entry.id   AF-A0A0W0RVG3-F1
#
_cell.length_a   1.000
_cell.length_b   1.000
_cell.length_c   1.000
_cell.angle_alpha   90.00
_cell.angle_beta   90.00
_cell.angle_gamma   90.00
#
_symmetry.space_group_name_H-M   'P 1'
#
loop_
_entity.id
_entity.type
_entity.pdbx_description
1 polymer ?
#
loop_
_entity_poly.entity_id
_entity_poly.type
_entity_poly.pdbx_seq_one_letter_code
_entity_poly.pdbx_strand_id
1 'polypeptide(L)'
;MSKNDLSWLKYITEIQAIAQNGLSYSNNEFDKERYLRLREIASEFMANYSDTPLTEIKQIFSLEKGYATPKVDVRAFILKDNKILLVKERSDELWTLPGGWAETNESASESVIREAKEETGFDVSVIRLLALWDKQKHEHPQQWPHTYKCFFHCDIMSGTAKENLEISEIDFFDLTRLPALSTPRVTQKQIMRLYELVSSSDKTLFD
;
A
#
# COMPACT_ATOMS: atom_id res chain seq x y z
N MET A 1 -15.51 -22.63 4.39
CA MET A 1 -15.44 -21.24 3.90
C MET A 1 -15.38 -21.29 2.39
N SER A 2 -16.12 -20.42 1.70
CA SER A 2 -16.04 -20.33 0.23
C SER A 2 -14.73 -19.66 -0.16
N LYS A 3 -14.11 -20.02 -1.29
CA LYS A 3 -12.97 -19.27 -1.85
C LYS A 3 -13.30 -17.77 -2.04
N ASN A 4 -14.57 -17.45 -2.27
CA ASN A 4 -15.03 -16.07 -2.49
C ASN A 4 -15.25 -15.27 -1.19
N ASP A 5 -15.20 -15.91 -0.03
CA ASP A 5 -15.31 -15.25 1.27
C ASP A 5 -13.92 -14.96 1.82
N LEU A 6 -13.41 -13.75 1.58
CA LEU A 6 -12.04 -13.38 1.94
C LEU A 6 -11.82 -13.21 3.47
N SER A 7 -12.84 -13.45 4.31
CA SER A 7 -12.69 -13.41 5.78
C SER A 7 -11.59 -14.34 6.31
N TRP A 8 -11.24 -15.39 5.57
CA TRP A 8 -10.10 -16.27 5.88
C TRP A 8 -8.76 -15.52 5.90
N LEU A 9 -8.60 -14.47 5.09
CA LEU A 9 -7.32 -13.76 4.93
C LEU A 9 -6.89 -13.07 6.22
N LYS A 10 -7.85 -12.52 6.96
CA LYS A 10 -7.62 -11.93 8.28
C LYS A 10 -7.02 -12.95 9.25
N TYR A 11 -7.61 -14.15 9.33
CA TYR A 11 -7.14 -15.20 10.25
C TYR A 11 -5.77 -15.74 9.84
N ILE A 12 -5.51 -15.93 8.54
CA ILE A 12 -4.19 -16.36 8.08
C ILE A 12 -3.13 -15.30 8.41
N THR A 13 -3.44 -14.03 8.19
CA THR A 13 -2.54 -12.92 8.53
C THR A 13 -2.22 -12.92 10.02
N GLU A 14 -3.22 -13.12 10.89
CA GLU A 14 -3.04 -13.18 12.34
C GLU A 14 -2.21 -14.39 12.78
N ILE A 15 -2.50 -15.60 12.25
CA ILE A 15 -1.74 -16.82 12.57
C ILE A 15 -0.29 -16.67 12.12
N GLN A 16 -0.06 -16.14 10.91
CA GLN A 16 1.27 -15.91 10.37
C GLN A 16 2.04 -14.89 11.24
N ALA A 17 1.40 -13.80 11.67
CA ALA A 17 1.99 -12.82 12.56
C ALA A 17 2.36 -13.41 13.93
N ILE A 18 1.47 -14.19 14.54
CA ILE A 18 1.74 -14.90 15.81
C ILE A 18 2.93 -15.84 15.66
N ALA A 19 2.97 -16.63 14.58
CA ALA A 19 4.08 -17.53 14.31
C ALA A 19 5.41 -16.79 14.12
N GLN A 20 5.42 -15.73 13.32
CA GLN A 20 6.61 -14.90 13.08
C GLN A 20 7.12 -14.24 14.37
N ASN A 21 6.21 -13.68 15.18
CA ASN A 21 6.55 -13.08 16.46
C ASN A 21 7.13 -14.13 17.42
N GLY A 22 6.47 -15.29 17.54
CA GLY A 22 6.95 -16.39 18.36
C GLY A 22 8.35 -16.87 17.97
N LEU A 23 8.63 -17.02 16.67
CA LEU A 23 9.97 -17.38 16.16
C LEU A 23 11.03 -16.31 16.44
N SER A 24 10.62 -15.04 16.54
CA SER A 24 11.53 -13.92 16.76
C SER A 24 11.95 -13.76 18.22
N TYR A 25 11.05 -14.05 19.17
CA TYR A 25 11.29 -13.81 20.60
C TYR A 25 11.48 -15.08 21.45
N SER A 26 11.06 -16.25 20.98
CA SER A 26 11.19 -17.47 21.76
C SER A 26 12.64 -17.96 21.81
N ASN A 27 13.11 -18.26 23.02
CA ASN A 27 14.38 -18.95 23.27
C ASN A 27 14.21 -20.46 23.54
N ASN A 28 12.98 -20.97 23.58
CA ASN A 28 12.69 -22.39 23.83
C ASN A 28 12.50 -23.14 22.50
N GLU A 29 13.26 -24.22 22.29
CA GLU A 29 13.24 -24.99 21.05
C GLU A 29 11.88 -25.69 20.79
N PHE A 30 11.20 -26.18 21.83
CA PHE A 30 9.87 -26.77 21.68
C PHE A 30 8.81 -25.74 21.27
N ASP A 31 8.94 -24.50 21.74
CA ASP A 31 8.04 -23.43 21.32
C ASP A 31 8.34 -22.98 19.90
N LYS A 32 9.61 -22.92 19.50
CA LYS A 32 9.99 -22.66 18.10
C LYS A 32 9.39 -23.69 17.15
N GLU A 33 9.42 -24.98 17.49
CA GLU A 33 8.77 -26.03 16.69
C GLU A 33 7.25 -25.80 16.54
N ARG A 34 6.56 -25.37 17.61
CA ARG A 34 5.14 -25.02 17.55
C ARG A 34 4.88 -23.84 16.63
N TYR A 35 5.70 -22.78 16.72
CA TYR A 35 5.56 -21.62 15.84
C TYR A 35 5.89 -21.95 14.38
N LEU A 36 6.87 -22.82 14.12
CA LEU A 36 7.12 -23.35 12.78
C LEU A 36 5.88 -24.09 12.24
N ARG A 37 5.22 -24.90 13.07
CA ARG A 37 3.99 -25.59 12.65
C ARG A 37 2.84 -24.61 12.41
N LEU A 38 2.66 -23.58 13.24
CA LEU A 38 1.66 -22.54 12.98
C LEU A 38 1.89 -21.82 11.66
N ARG A 39 3.15 -21.48 11.34
CA ARG A 39 3.50 -20.89 10.05
C ARG A 39 3.19 -21.85 8.89
N GLU A 40 3.49 -23.13 9.04
CA GLU A 40 3.20 -24.13 8.02
C GLU A 40 1.69 -24.28 7.76
N ILE A 41 0.88 -24.34 8.82
CA ILE A 41 -0.59 -24.36 8.71
C ILE A 41 -1.08 -23.11 7.98
N ALA A 42 -0.59 -21.92 8.34
CA ALA A 42 -0.96 -20.69 7.66
C ALA A 42 -0.58 -20.73 6.16
N SER A 43 0.59 -21.28 5.82
CA SER A 43 1.02 -21.45 4.43
C SER A 43 0.15 -22.43 3.65
N GLU A 44 -0.20 -23.58 4.24
CA GLU A 44 -1.10 -24.58 3.64
C GLU A 44 -2.47 -23.96 3.32
N PHE A 45 -3.03 -23.20 4.25
CA PHE A 45 -4.30 -22.50 4.04
C PHE A 45 -4.19 -21.44 2.95
N MET A 46 -3.18 -20.57 3.01
CA MET A 46 -3.02 -19.48 2.03
C MET A 46 -2.90 -20.06 0.62
N ALA A 47 -2.05 -21.06 0.42
CA ALA A 47 -1.85 -21.72 -0.87
C ALA A 47 -3.16 -22.28 -1.46
N ASN A 48 -3.99 -22.90 -0.62
CA ASN A 48 -5.26 -23.48 -1.05
C ASN A 48 -6.30 -22.42 -1.46
N TYR A 49 -6.33 -21.27 -0.77
CA TYR A 49 -7.33 -20.22 -1.03
C TYR A 49 -6.87 -19.17 -2.06
N SER A 50 -5.57 -18.96 -2.26
CA SER A 50 -5.01 -18.01 -3.23
C SER A 50 -4.65 -18.63 -4.58
N ASP A 51 -4.78 -19.97 -4.73
CA ASP A 51 -4.31 -20.72 -5.91
C ASP A 51 -2.81 -20.49 -6.21
N THR A 52 -2.02 -20.19 -5.17
CA THR A 52 -0.56 -20.00 -5.24
C THR A 52 0.15 -21.26 -4.74
N PRO A 53 1.22 -21.73 -5.39
CA PRO A 53 1.97 -22.90 -4.93
C PRO A 53 2.43 -22.78 -3.47
N LEU A 54 2.28 -23.85 -2.68
CA LEU A 54 2.70 -23.88 -1.28
C LEU A 54 4.18 -23.51 -1.08
N THR A 55 5.04 -23.90 -2.03
CA THR A 55 6.46 -23.56 -1.99
C THR A 55 6.70 -22.06 -2.06
N GLU A 56 5.92 -21.35 -2.87
CA GLU A 56 6.00 -19.90 -3.03
C GLU A 56 5.48 -19.18 -1.79
N ILE A 57 4.33 -19.62 -1.24
CA ILE A 57 3.81 -19.09 0.03
C ILE A 57 4.79 -19.31 1.18
N LYS A 58 5.37 -20.51 1.30
CA LYS A 58 6.39 -20.82 2.32
C LYS A 58 7.61 -19.91 2.18
N GLN A 59 8.02 -19.61 0.94
CA GLN A 59 9.11 -18.67 0.67
C GLN A 59 8.74 -17.27 1.16
N ILE A 60 7.59 -16.73 0.74
CA ILE A 60 7.10 -15.40 1.16
C ILE A 60 7.07 -15.27 2.69
N PHE A 61 6.46 -16.22 3.40
CA PHE A 61 6.36 -16.19 4.87
C PHE A 61 7.69 -16.37 5.61
N SER A 62 8.75 -16.75 4.90
CA SER A 62 10.10 -16.90 5.47
C SER A 62 11.00 -15.69 5.24
N LEU A 63 10.62 -14.77 4.36
CA LEU A 63 11.42 -13.59 3.99
C LEU A 63 11.55 -12.60 5.14
N GLU A 64 10.50 -12.43 5.94
CA GLU A 64 10.51 -11.50 7.07
C GLU A 64 10.99 -12.17 8.36
N LYS A 65 11.96 -11.53 8.99
CA LYS A 65 12.45 -11.85 10.33
C LYS A 65 12.08 -10.72 11.28
N GLY A 66 11.90 -11.04 12.56
CA GLY A 66 11.47 -10.06 13.56
C GLY A 66 9.96 -9.93 13.65
N TYR A 67 9.48 -8.97 14.44
CA TYR A 67 8.06 -8.78 14.70
C TYR A 67 7.29 -8.41 13.41
N ALA A 68 6.18 -9.10 13.15
CA ALA A 68 5.31 -8.82 12.02
C ALA A 68 4.60 -7.47 12.20
N THR A 69 4.74 -6.59 11.21
CA THR A 69 4.12 -5.26 11.23
C THR A 69 3.35 -5.02 9.93
N PRO A 70 2.32 -4.15 9.93
CA PRO A 70 1.72 -3.67 8.70
C PRO A 70 2.78 -2.99 7.83
N LYS A 71 2.68 -3.17 6.51
CA LYS A 71 3.50 -2.44 5.54
C LYS A 71 3.06 -0.99 5.46
N VAL A 72 3.93 -0.15 4.93
CA VAL A 72 3.67 1.28 4.73
C VAL A 72 3.71 1.56 3.22
N ASP A 73 2.59 2.03 2.70
CA ASP A 73 2.45 2.56 1.34
C ASP A 73 2.33 4.08 1.42
N VAL A 74 3.03 4.79 0.54
CA VAL A 74 3.04 6.25 0.48
C VAL A 74 2.41 6.71 -0.84
N ARG A 75 1.62 7.78 -0.80
CA ARG A 75 0.92 8.33 -1.97
C ARG A 75 1.05 9.83 -2.03
N ALA A 76 1.48 10.36 -3.17
CA ALA A 76 1.55 11.78 -3.44
C ALA A 76 0.18 12.28 -3.94
N PHE A 77 -0.42 13.19 -3.20
CA PHE A 77 -1.58 13.95 -3.62
C PHE A 77 -1.13 15.33 -4.09
N ILE A 78 -1.20 15.58 -5.39
CA ILE A 78 -0.70 16.79 -6.02
C ILE A 78 -1.86 17.46 -6.78
N LEU A 79 -2.12 18.73 -6.46
CA LEU A 79 -3.10 19.56 -7.17
C LEU A 79 -2.40 20.62 -8.01
N LYS A 80 -2.83 20.77 -9.26
CA LYS A 80 -2.41 21.86 -10.13
C LYS A 80 -3.62 22.38 -10.90
N ASP A 81 -3.87 23.68 -10.82
CA ASP A 81 -5.02 24.33 -11.48
C ASP A 81 -6.36 23.63 -11.20
N ASN A 82 -6.55 23.25 -9.93
CA ASN A 82 -7.72 22.50 -9.44
C ASN A 82 -7.91 21.09 -10.04
N LYS A 83 -6.87 20.53 -10.65
CA LYS A 83 -6.84 19.16 -11.17
C LYS A 83 -5.84 18.32 -10.41
N ILE A 84 -6.16 17.04 -10.23
CA ILE A 84 -5.33 16.08 -9.52
C ILE A 84 -4.38 15.37 -10.48
N LEU A 85 -3.10 15.27 -10.12
CA LEU A 85 -2.15 14.44 -10.84
C LEU A 85 -2.43 12.96 -10.58
N LEU A 86 -2.61 12.20 -11.67
CA LEU A 86 -2.69 10.74 -11.63
C LEU A 86 -1.67 10.14 -12.60
N VAL A 87 -1.27 8.91 -12.31
CA VAL A 87 -0.44 8.08 -13.18
C VAL A 87 -1.20 6.81 -13.54
N LYS A 88 -0.99 6.31 -14.75
CA LYS A 88 -1.56 5.05 -15.22
C LYS A 88 -0.48 3.97 -15.20
N GLU A 89 -0.70 2.93 -14.40
CA GLU A 89 0.23 1.82 -14.33
C GLU A 89 0.01 0.82 -15.47
N ARG A 90 1.10 0.34 -16.05
CA ARG A 90 1.09 -0.70 -17.10
C ARG A 90 0.62 -2.06 -16.58
N SER A 91 0.66 -2.26 -15.27
CA SER A 91 0.34 -3.54 -14.62
C SER A 91 -1.15 -3.88 -14.68
N ASP A 92 -2.02 -2.87 -14.53
CA ASP A 92 -3.47 -3.03 -14.56
C ASP A 92 -4.18 -2.08 -15.54
N GLU A 93 -3.45 -1.19 -16.22
CA GLU A 93 -3.97 -0.17 -17.13
C GLU A 93 -5.01 0.77 -16.47
N LEU A 94 -4.90 0.95 -15.15
CA LEU A 94 -5.75 1.83 -14.35
C LEU A 94 -4.96 2.99 -13.75
N TRP A 95 -5.69 4.03 -13.34
CA TRP A 95 -5.11 5.27 -12.81
C TRP A 95 -5.03 5.27 -11.28
N THR A 96 -3.96 5.83 -10.73
CA THR A 96 -3.74 5.97 -9.29
C THR A 96 -2.99 7.26 -8.96
N LEU A 97 -2.91 7.59 -7.66
CA LEU A 97 -1.96 8.58 -7.17
C LEU A 97 -0.54 8.04 -7.31
N PRO A 98 0.44 8.88 -7.69
CA PRO A 98 1.83 8.49 -7.66
C PRO A 98 2.24 7.97 -6.29
N GLY A 99 3.02 6.91 -6.22
CA GLY A 99 3.44 6.31 -4.97
C GLY A 99 3.54 4.79 -4.97
N GLY A 100 4.18 4.28 -3.94
CA GLY A 100 4.45 2.86 -3.77
C GLY A 100 4.78 2.51 -2.34
N TRP A 101 5.60 1.47 -2.17
CA TRP A 101 6.07 1.06 -0.86
C TRP A 101 7.07 2.07 -0.29
N ALA A 102 6.99 2.32 1.02
CA ALA A 102 8.07 3.02 1.71
C ALA A 102 9.33 2.16 1.69
N GLU A 103 10.47 2.76 1.34
CA GLU A 103 11.75 2.05 1.24
C GLU A 103 12.50 2.07 2.57
N THR A 104 13.31 1.05 2.80
CA THR A 104 14.20 0.98 3.94
C THR A 104 15.26 2.09 3.89
N ASN A 105 15.58 2.65 5.06
CA ASN A 105 16.51 3.79 5.23
C ASN A 105 16.02 5.12 4.66
N GLU A 106 14.74 5.22 4.28
CA GLU A 106 14.07 6.47 3.93
C GLU A 106 12.99 6.79 4.98
N SER A 107 12.79 8.08 5.25
CA SER A 107 11.55 8.55 5.86
C SER A 107 10.39 8.41 4.88
N ALA A 108 9.15 8.29 5.37
CA ALA A 108 7.98 8.20 4.51
C ALA A 108 7.84 9.42 3.55
N SER A 109 8.31 10.59 3.99
CA SER A 109 8.38 11.79 3.14
C SER A 109 9.45 11.70 2.06
N GLU A 110 10.60 11.07 2.33
CA GLU A 110 11.62 10.85 1.30
C GLU A 110 11.13 9.83 0.28
N SER A 111 10.48 8.75 0.72
CA SER A 111 9.92 7.75 -0.20
C SER A 111 8.85 8.34 -1.11
N VAL A 112 7.93 9.17 -0.60
CA VAL A 112 6.90 9.76 -1.48
C VAL A 112 7.49 10.74 -2.50
N ILE A 113 8.59 11.43 -2.15
CA ILE A 113 9.32 12.30 -3.08
C ILE A 113 10.01 11.47 -4.16
N ARG A 114 10.69 10.38 -3.77
CA ARG A 114 11.33 9.44 -4.70
C ARG A 114 10.32 8.85 -5.68
N GLU A 115 9.24 8.27 -5.17
CA GLU A 115 8.18 7.66 -5.99
C GLU A 115 7.59 8.65 -6.98
N ALA A 116 7.22 9.86 -6.51
CA ALA A 116 6.70 10.90 -7.40
C ALA A 116 7.71 11.25 -8.50
N LYS A 117 9.01 11.33 -8.18
CA LYS A 117 10.04 11.63 -9.17
C LYS A 117 10.22 10.50 -10.19
N GLU A 118 10.25 9.26 -9.73
CA GLU A 118 10.47 8.08 -10.56
C GLU A 118 9.30 7.86 -11.52
N GLU A 119 8.07 7.94 -11.02
CA GLU A 119 6.84 7.67 -11.78
C GLU A 119 6.41 8.81 -12.69
N THR A 120 6.67 10.06 -12.30
CA THR A 120 6.14 11.24 -13.03
C THR A 120 7.21 12.09 -13.71
N GLY A 121 8.46 12.00 -13.27
CA GLY A 121 9.54 12.92 -13.69
C GLY A 121 9.55 14.28 -12.98
N PHE A 122 8.54 14.61 -12.17
CA PHE A 122 8.47 15.87 -11.42
C PHE A 122 9.31 15.81 -10.14
N ASP A 123 10.04 16.89 -9.85
CA ASP A 123 10.60 17.11 -8.52
C ASP A 123 9.51 17.74 -7.66
N VAL A 124 9.22 17.11 -6.52
CA VAL A 124 8.14 17.55 -5.62
C VAL A 124 8.68 17.86 -4.23
N SER A 125 7.95 18.70 -3.50
CA SER A 125 8.16 18.91 -2.06
C SER A 125 6.93 18.48 -1.28
N VAL A 126 7.14 17.89 -0.10
CA VAL A 126 6.04 17.52 0.80
C VAL A 126 5.63 18.73 1.61
N ILE A 127 4.34 19.06 1.58
CA ILE A 127 3.75 20.15 2.37
C ILE A 127 3.35 19.61 3.74
N ARG A 128 2.56 18.53 3.76
CA ARG A 128 2.10 17.85 4.99
C ARG A 128 1.51 16.47 4.71
N LEU A 129 1.35 15.68 5.77
CA LEU A 129 0.57 14.45 5.74
C LEU A 129 -0.94 14.77 5.82
N LEU A 130 -1.71 14.36 4.81
CA LEU A 130 -3.16 14.53 4.78
C LEU A 130 -3.86 13.46 5.61
N ALA A 131 -3.44 12.20 5.43
CA ALA A 131 -4.05 11.07 6.10
C ALA A 131 -3.07 9.92 6.31
N LEU A 132 -3.23 9.22 7.43
CA LEU A 132 -2.70 7.89 7.67
C LEU A 132 -3.90 6.96 7.88
N TRP A 133 -4.13 6.08 6.91
CA TRP A 133 -5.30 5.20 6.89
C TRP A 133 -4.91 3.73 6.81
N ASP A 134 -5.64 2.88 7.53
CA ASP A 134 -5.61 1.44 7.40
C ASP A 134 -6.38 1.03 6.14
N LYS A 135 -5.67 0.41 5.19
CA LYS A 135 -6.25 -0.08 3.94
C LYS A 135 -7.48 -0.97 4.15
N GLN A 136 -7.56 -1.73 5.25
CA GLN A 136 -8.67 -2.63 5.54
C GLN A 136 -9.95 -1.93 6.03
N LYS A 137 -9.87 -0.65 6.43
CA LYS A 137 -11.03 0.15 6.87
C LYS A 137 -11.69 0.96 5.74
N HIS A 138 -11.17 0.84 4.52
CA HIS A 138 -11.70 1.51 3.34
C HIS A 138 -12.17 0.50 2.29
N GLU A 139 -12.88 0.98 1.27
CA GLU A 139 -13.49 0.17 0.20
C GLU A 139 -12.46 -0.36 -0.83
N HIS A 140 -11.29 -0.76 -0.35
CA HIS A 140 -10.32 -1.49 -1.14
C HIS A 140 -10.72 -2.97 -1.24
N PRO A 141 -10.39 -3.65 -2.34
CA PRO A 141 -10.40 -5.11 -2.34
C PRO A 141 -9.45 -5.62 -1.25
N GLN A 142 -9.79 -6.75 -0.62
CA GLN A 142 -8.89 -7.32 0.39
C GLN A 142 -7.57 -7.74 -0.24
N GLN A 143 -6.48 -7.37 0.42
CA GLN A 143 -5.13 -7.63 -0.05
C GLN A 143 -4.22 -7.97 1.13
N TRP A 144 -3.20 -8.77 0.82
CA TRP A 144 -2.10 -9.07 1.71
C TRP A 144 -0.80 -8.51 1.09
N PRO A 145 0.11 -7.95 1.90
CA PRO A 145 0.06 -7.83 3.35
C PRO A 145 -0.85 -6.70 3.87
N HIS A 146 -1.21 -6.75 5.17
CA HIS A 146 -1.86 -5.63 5.85
C HIS A 146 -1.01 -4.37 5.71
N THR A 147 -1.62 -3.25 5.34
CA THR A 147 -0.92 -2.04 4.90
C THR A 147 -1.58 -0.79 5.48
N TYR A 148 -0.75 0.09 6.04
CA TYR A 148 -1.09 1.49 6.31
C TYR A 148 -0.71 2.36 5.11
N LYS A 149 -1.57 3.31 4.76
CA LYS A 149 -1.42 4.21 3.62
C LYS A 149 -1.24 5.64 4.11
N CYS A 150 -0.09 6.22 3.80
CA CYS A 150 0.25 7.61 4.07
C CYS A 150 -0.03 8.45 2.81
N PHE A 151 -0.98 9.37 2.88
CA PHE A 151 -1.29 10.29 1.78
C PHE A 151 -0.69 11.66 2.08
N PHE A 152 0.29 12.09 1.28
CA PHE A 152 0.99 13.35 1.44
C PHE A 152 0.49 14.40 0.46
N HIS A 153 0.25 15.61 0.92
CA HIS A 153 0.06 16.76 0.05
C HIS A 153 1.43 17.23 -0.44
N CYS A 154 1.61 17.28 -1.77
CA CYS A 154 2.88 17.68 -2.37
C CYS A 154 2.68 18.76 -3.43
N ASP A 155 3.69 19.64 -3.57
CA ASP A 155 3.77 20.64 -4.64
C ASP A 155 4.85 20.26 -5.65
N ILE A 156 4.58 20.50 -6.94
CA ILE A 156 5.57 20.37 -8.01
C ILE A 156 6.51 21.58 -7.96
N MET A 157 7.80 21.32 -7.80
CA MET A 157 8.85 22.33 -7.79
C MET A 157 9.45 22.54 -9.18
N SER A 158 9.67 21.45 -9.91
CA SER A 158 10.27 21.45 -11.24
C SER A 158 10.02 20.14 -11.97
N GLY A 159 10.57 20.03 -13.19
CA GLY A 159 10.51 18.82 -14.00
C GLY A 159 9.39 18.84 -15.03
N THR A 160 9.32 17.75 -15.78
CA THR A 160 8.38 17.54 -16.88
C THR A 160 7.89 16.10 -16.81
N ALA A 161 6.62 15.89 -17.18
CA ALA A 161 6.02 14.57 -17.25
C ALA A 161 6.91 13.63 -18.08
N LYS A 162 7.25 12.47 -17.51
CA LYS A 162 8.09 11.47 -18.16
C LYS A 162 7.61 10.06 -17.81
N GLU A 163 7.09 9.37 -18.82
CA GLU A 163 6.74 7.95 -18.74
C GLU A 163 7.97 7.06 -18.52
N ASN A 164 7.73 5.86 -18.01
CA ASN A 164 8.77 4.86 -17.76
C ASN A 164 8.25 3.43 -17.98
N LEU A 165 8.99 2.43 -17.47
CA LEU A 165 8.65 1.01 -17.63
C LEU A 165 7.44 0.56 -16.80
N GLU A 166 7.03 1.34 -15.80
CA GLU A 166 5.91 1.11 -14.91
C GLU A 166 4.70 1.98 -15.28
N ILE A 167 4.94 3.23 -15.67
CA ILE A 167 3.93 4.25 -15.96
C ILE A 167 3.77 4.44 -17.48
N SER A 168 2.56 4.24 -17.97
CA SER A 168 2.20 4.43 -19.39
C SER A 168 1.67 5.82 -19.69
N GLU A 169 0.99 6.47 -18.75
CA GLU A 169 0.39 7.79 -18.95
C GLU A 169 0.46 8.61 -17.66
N ILE A 170 0.61 9.93 -17.79
CA ILE A 170 0.66 10.89 -16.68
C ILE A 170 -0.23 12.07 -17.08
N ASP A 171 -1.25 12.38 -16.30
CA ASP A 171 -2.17 13.48 -16.62
C ASP A 171 -2.85 14.07 -15.38
N PHE A 172 -3.48 15.24 -15.57
CA PHE A 172 -4.19 15.99 -14.57
C PHE A 172 -5.70 15.92 -14.80
N PHE A 173 -6.44 15.38 -13.84
CA PHE A 173 -7.88 15.14 -13.95
C PHE A 173 -8.71 16.08 -13.09
N ASP A 174 -9.89 16.44 -13.61
CA ASP A 174 -10.92 17.09 -12.80
C ASP A 174 -11.58 16.06 -11.87
N LEU A 175 -11.84 16.44 -10.62
CA LEU A 175 -12.45 15.55 -9.61
C LEU A 175 -13.86 15.09 -9.98
N THR A 176 -14.56 15.85 -10.82
CA THR A 176 -15.89 15.49 -11.34
C THR A 176 -15.81 14.49 -12.50
N ARG A 177 -14.61 14.28 -13.08
CA ARG A 177 -14.38 13.44 -14.25
C ARG A 177 -13.10 12.61 -14.09
N LEU A 178 -13.05 11.86 -12.98
CA LEU A 178 -11.95 10.93 -12.73
C LEU A 178 -11.97 9.76 -13.72
N PRO A 179 -10.80 9.25 -14.13
CA PRO A 179 -10.68 8.07 -14.96
C PRO A 179 -10.99 6.80 -14.16
N ALA A 180 -10.90 5.62 -14.80
CA ALA A 180 -11.00 4.35 -14.11
C ALA A 180 -9.82 4.20 -13.12
N LEU A 181 -10.14 4.10 -11.84
CA LEU A 181 -9.14 4.07 -10.77
C LEU A 181 -8.73 2.64 -10.43
N SER A 182 -7.45 2.48 -10.09
CA SER A 182 -6.94 1.27 -9.46
C SER A 182 -7.39 1.21 -8.00
N THR A 183 -8.56 0.61 -7.77
CA THR A 183 -9.15 0.50 -6.43
C THR A 183 -8.29 -0.24 -5.40
N PRO A 184 -7.36 -1.16 -5.74
CA PRO A 184 -6.30 -1.61 -4.83
C PRO A 184 -5.44 -0.51 -4.20
N ARG A 185 -5.19 0.57 -4.94
CA ARG A 185 -4.21 1.61 -4.61
C ARG A 185 -4.88 2.87 -4.07
N VAL A 186 -6.00 3.27 -4.66
CA VAL A 186 -6.76 4.45 -4.22
C VAL A 186 -8.24 4.31 -4.60
N THR A 187 -9.13 4.73 -3.71
CA THR A 187 -10.57 4.80 -3.99
C THR A 187 -11.00 6.23 -4.35
N GLN A 188 -12.10 6.35 -5.10
CA GLN A 188 -12.67 7.67 -5.41
C GLN A 188 -13.05 8.43 -4.13
N LYS A 189 -13.60 7.75 -3.12
CA LYS A 189 -13.95 8.37 -1.82
C LYS A 189 -12.72 8.94 -1.11
N GLN A 190 -11.59 8.26 -1.17
CA GLN A 190 -10.33 8.77 -0.63
C GLN A 190 -9.86 10.01 -1.39
N ILE A 191 -9.87 10.00 -2.73
CA ILE A 191 -9.49 11.18 -3.54
C ILE A 191 -10.33 12.40 -3.17
N MET A 192 -11.66 12.24 -3.11
CA MET A 192 -12.56 13.32 -2.73
C MET A 192 -12.27 13.83 -1.32
N ARG A 193 -12.03 12.93 -0.36
CA ARG A 193 -11.71 13.31 1.01
C ARG A 193 -10.37 14.02 1.14
N LEU A 194 -9.36 13.59 0.41
CA LEU A 194 -8.04 14.24 0.37
C LEU A 194 -8.12 15.64 -0.23
N TYR A 195 -8.92 15.83 -1.29
CA TYR A 195 -9.19 17.15 -1.85
C TYR A 195 -9.84 18.08 -0.82
N GLU A 196 -10.89 17.63 -0.14
CA GLU A 196 -11.53 18.41 0.94
C GLU A 196 -10.50 18.82 2.00
N LEU A 197 -9.60 17.92 2.40
CA LEU A 197 -8.57 18.22 3.38
C LEU A 197 -7.61 19.30 2.90
N VAL A 198 -7.17 19.26 1.64
CA VAL A 198 -6.33 20.31 1.06
C VAL A 198 -7.07 21.66 1.07
N SER A 199 -8.37 21.69 0.77
CA SER A 199 -9.14 22.93 0.67
C SER A 199 -9.66 23.49 2.01
N SER A 200 -9.77 22.70 3.07
CA SER A 200 -10.57 23.08 4.26
C SER A 200 -9.92 22.87 5.63
N SER A 201 -8.77 22.18 5.73
CA SER A 201 -8.20 21.84 7.04
C SER A 201 -6.73 21.47 6.99
N ASP A 202 -5.92 22.07 7.87
CA ASP A 202 -4.51 21.69 8.04
C ASP A 202 -4.29 20.42 8.87
N LYS A 203 -5.35 19.86 9.47
CA LYS A 203 -5.24 18.64 10.27
C LYS A 203 -5.02 17.40 9.41
N THR A 204 -4.15 16.52 9.89
CA THR A 204 -4.01 15.14 9.42
C THR A 204 -5.16 14.28 9.95
N LEU A 205 -5.72 13.41 9.12
CA LEU A 205 -6.72 12.42 9.53
C LEU A 205 -6.11 11.06 9.81
N PHE A 206 -6.73 10.38 10.78
CA PHE A 206 -6.46 9.01 11.19
C PHE A 206 -7.81 8.29 11.28
N ASP A 207 -7.83 6.98 11.13
CA ASP A 207 -9.04 6.14 11.24
C ASP A 207 -9.06 5.24 12.49
#